data_AF-A0A368H395-F1
#
_entry.id   AF-A0A368H395-F1
#
_cell.length_a   1.000
_cell.length_b   1.000
_cell.length_c   1.000
_cell.angle_alpha   90.00
_cell.angle_beta   90.00
_cell.angle_gamma   90.00
#
_symmetry.space_group_name_H-M   'P 1'
#
loop_
_entity.id
_entity.type
_entity.pdbx_description
1 polymer ?
#
loop_
_entity_poly.entity_id
_entity_poly.type
_entity_poly.pdbx_seq_one_letter_code
_entity_poly.pdbx_strand_id
1 'polypeptide(L)'
;MPARTIPGSDGPTVLPIHEINRNANLSEFMYQSDMVLTLAQVEQIGRDSTTGRKKRQAYRDMYYPNTIWDKTVYYYFDPTATNAIKTVFLAAADFWRKHTCITFEEDRRAPNRIRVFKGEGCYSYVGRVGGQQDLSLGKGCESVGTAAHELGHALGFFHSQSRVDRDDAIRIMVANIQPDYVDQFDKESAMTNYNYGMPYDYGSIMQYGATSASRNGRATMIARQSDYQETMGSDMVAFYDISMMNEHYNCKVRCNTGNNAQCQNGGFANPNDCSICICPSGYGGTLCNERPPGCGETLTAGPTFTQFTSVLGDRSSKTKIDFDKCNYWIQAPPGKLVQVRLDGYQGYSIDGCIYAGVEIKSHPDQLRTGYRTVFRFGCGVYVNGSVEFTSHYHIQSLWFIQY
;
A
#
# COMPACT_ATOMS: atom_id res chain seq x y z
N MET A 1 19.13 -14.29 11.86
CA MET A 1 17.82 -14.54 11.22
C MET A 1 17.93 -15.81 10.41
N PRO A 2 17.02 -16.79 10.56
CA PRO A 2 17.04 -17.98 9.73
C PRO A 2 16.66 -17.62 8.28
N ALA A 3 17.16 -18.37 7.30
CA ALA A 3 16.97 -18.11 5.86
C ALA A 3 15.49 -18.13 5.45
N ARG A 4 15.03 -17.12 4.70
CA ARG A 4 13.69 -17.07 4.11
C ARG A 4 13.58 -18.14 3.01
N THR A 5 12.48 -18.87 2.99
CA THR A 5 12.20 -19.92 1.99
C THR A 5 11.33 -19.36 0.88
N ILE A 6 11.90 -19.28 -0.31
CA ILE A 6 11.20 -19.03 -1.57
C ILE A 6 10.32 -20.26 -1.87
N PRO A 7 9.07 -20.12 -2.33
CA PRO A 7 8.28 -21.26 -2.78
C PRO A 7 9.05 -22.07 -3.82
N GLY A 8 8.97 -23.41 -3.75
CA GLY A 8 9.37 -24.26 -4.87
C GLY A 8 8.50 -23.98 -6.11
N SER A 9 8.85 -24.56 -7.25
CA SER A 9 8.27 -24.36 -8.59
C SER A 9 6.73 -24.46 -8.71
N ASP A 10 6.06 -24.90 -7.64
CA ASP A 10 4.64 -25.27 -7.65
C ASP A 10 3.76 -24.28 -6.85
N GLY A 11 4.31 -23.18 -6.32
CA GLY A 11 3.55 -22.10 -5.69
C GLY A 11 3.23 -20.96 -6.67
N PRO A 12 2.05 -20.29 -6.57
CA PRO A 12 1.81 -19.06 -7.33
C PRO A 12 2.85 -18.02 -6.91
N THR A 13 3.78 -17.69 -7.81
CA THR A 13 4.84 -16.72 -7.56
C THR A 13 4.34 -15.35 -7.99
N VAL A 14 3.54 -14.71 -7.14
CA VAL A 14 3.36 -13.25 -7.21
C VAL A 14 4.71 -12.65 -6.82
N LEU A 15 5.38 -12.03 -7.79
CA LEU A 15 6.66 -11.37 -7.58
C LEU A 15 6.42 -9.87 -7.33
N PRO A 16 7.20 -9.22 -6.46
CA PRO A 16 7.17 -7.77 -6.35
C PRO A 16 7.53 -7.08 -7.68
N ILE A 17 6.97 -5.88 -7.94
CA ILE A 17 7.15 -5.10 -9.18
C ILE A 17 8.63 -4.97 -9.57
N HIS A 18 9.49 -4.57 -8.63
CA HIS A 18 10.91 -4.42 -8.91
C HIS A 18 11.60 -5.73 -9.38
N GLU A 19 11.13 -6.91 -8.95
CA GLU A 19 11.66 -8.19 -9.42
C GLU A 19 11.14 -8.52 -10.83
N ILE A 20 9.88 -8.20 -11.11
CA ILE A 20 9.29 -8.35 -12.44
C ILE A 20 10.07 -7.48 -13.44
N ASN A 21 10.31 -6.22 -13.10
CA ASN A 21 11.03 -5.27 -13.96
C ASN A 21 12.51 -5.63 -14.11
N ARG A 22 13.15 -6.15 -13.06
CA ARG A 22 14.51 -6.69 -13.14
C ARG A 22 14.57 -7.87 -14.10
N ASN A 23 13.63 -8.81 -14.00
CA ASN A 23 13.58 -9.98 -14.88
C ASN A 23 13.27 -9.60 -16.34
N ALA A 24 12.66 -8.44 -16.56
CA ALA A 24 12.43 -7.83 -17.86
C ALA A 24 13.59 -6.92 -18.36
N ASN A 25 14.68 -6.79 -17.60
CA ASN A 25 15.82 -5.88 -17.86
C ASN A 25 15.42 -4.40 -17.97
N LEU A 26 14.45 -3.95 -17.16
CA LEU A 26 13.95 -2.57 -17.18
C LEU A 26 14.47 -1.72 -16.01
N SER A 27 14.90 -2.35 -14.92
CA SER A 27 15.27 -1.65 -13.68
C SER A 27 16.40 -0.62 -13.84
N GLU A 28 17.29 -0.77 -14.83
CA GLU A 28 18.36 0.20 -15.11
C GLU A 28 17.88 1.42 -15.91
N PHE A 29 16.73 1.33 -16.58
CA PHE A 29 16.20 2.38 -17.45
C PHE A 29 15.07 3.19 -16.80
N MET A 30 14.57 2.72 -15.65
CA MET A 30 13.47 3.34 -14.92
C MET A 30 13.99 3.88 -13.59
N TYR A 31 13.51 5.06 -13.24
CA TYR A 31 13.82 5.64 -11.95
C TYR A 31 13.10 4.85 -10.87
N GLN A 32 13.85 4.34 -9.89
CA GLN A 32 13.30 3.46 -8.85
C GLN A 32 12.45 2.34 -9.48
N SER A 33 12.97 1.75 -10.56
CA SER A 33 12.57 0.50 -11.21
C SER A 33 11.23 0.47 -11.92
N ASP A 34 10.29 1.38 -11.64
CA ASP A 34 8.93 1.39 -12.23
C ASP A 34 8.42 2.81 -12.56
N MET A 35 9.22 3.87 -12.37
CA MET A 35 8.83 5.22 -12.75
C MET A 35 9.55 5.70 -14.01
N VAL A 36 8.75 6.11 -14.99
CA VAL A 36 9.24 6.86 -16.16
C VAL A 36 9.16 8.35 -15.83
N LEU A 37 10.32 9.00 -15.72
CA LEU A 37 10.41 10.42 -15.41
C LEU A 37 10.52 11.29 -16.67
N THR A 38 9.88 12.45 -16.62
CA THR A 38 10.14 13.53 -17.57
C THR A 38 11.49 14.20 -17.30
N LEU A 39 12.07 14.86 -18.30
CA LEU A 39 13.32 15.61 -18.13
C LEU A 39 13.23 16.65 -16.99
N ALA A 40 12.08 17.32 -16.87
CA ALA A 40 11.84 18.30 -15.80
C ALA A 40 11.89 17.65 -14.40
N GLN A 41 11.36 16.44 -14.25
CA GLN A 41 11.43 15.68 -12.99
C GLN A 41 12.86 15.27 -12.67
N VAL A 42 13.62 14.77 -13.66
CA VAL A 42 15.04 14.41 -13.49
C VAL A 42 15.87 15.62 -13.05
N GLU A 43 15.70 16.77 -13.69
CA GLU A 43 16.41 18.01 -13.32
C GLU A 43 16.09 18.48 -11.89
N GLN A 44 14.86 18.28 -11.43
CA GLN A 44 14.44 18.67 -10.08
C GLN A 44 15.01 17.76 -9.00
N ILE A 45 15.12 16.45 -9.28
CA ILE A 45 15.74 15.48 -8.37
C ILE A 45 17.24 15.78 -8.21
N GLY A 46 17.95 16.08 -9.30
CA GLY A 46 19.40 16.29 -9.27
C GLY A 46 19.88 17.60 -8.62
N ARG A 47 19.02 18.61 -8.43
CA ARG A 47 19.44 19.96 -7.99
C ARG A 47 19.56 20.16 -6.48
N ASP A 48 19.13 19.23 -5.63
CA ASP A 48 18.80 19.60 -4.24
C ASP A 48 19.28 18.62 -3.15
N SER A 49 20.38 18.98 -2.48
CA SER A 49 20.93 18.26 -1.31
C SER A 49 21.10 19.14 -0.06
N THR A 50 20.54 20.36 0.01
CA THR A 50 21.01 21.34 1.02
C THR A 50 19.98 22.13 1.87
N THR A 51 18.68 21.79 1.94
CA THR A 51 17.76 22.55 2.83
C THR A 51 16.89 21.73 3.78
N GLY A 52 16.64 22.29 4.97
CA GLY A 52 16.05 21.66 6.15
C GLY A 52 14.57 21.21 6.01
N ARG A 53 14.34 19.98 6.49
CA ARG A 53 13.14 19.12 6.55
C ARG A 53 11.73 19.73 6.36
N LYS A 54 11.01 19.15 5.38
CA LYS A 54 9.56 18.80 5.46
C LYS A 54 9.37 17.39 4.88
N LYS A 55 8.30 16.67 5.26
CA LYS A 55 7.98 15.27 4.90
C LYS A 55 7.34 15.16 3.49
N ARG A 56 7.76 14.23 2.61
CA ARG A 56 7.40 14.27 1.17
C ARG A 56 7.26 12.92 0.39
N GLN A 57 6.09 12.57 -0.15
CA GLN A 57 5.74 11.42 -1.03
C GLN A 57 4.90 11.79 -2.28
N ALA A 58 3.96 12.75 -2.22
CA ALA A 58 3.17 13.21 -3.39
C ALA A 58 3.85 14.32 -4.21
N TYR A 59 3.90 14.17 -5.53
CA TYR A 59 4.54 15.10 -6.48
C TYR A 59 3.80 16.43 -6.62
N ARG A 60 4.45 17.50 -6.18
CA ARG A 60 3.97 18.87 -6.20
C ARG A 60 5.06 19.80 -6.70
N ASP A 61 5.19 19.94 -8.02
CA ASP A 61 6.14 20.89 -8.61
C ASP A 61 5.65 22.34 -8.59
N MET A 62 6.45 23.24 -9.17
CA MET A 62 6.13 24.67 -9.26
C MET A 62 4.89 24.98 -10.11
N TYR A 63 4.46 24.03 -10.95
CA TYR A 63 3.31 24.18 -11.83
C TYR A 63 2.03 23.56 -11.25
N TYR A 64 2.12 22.87 -10.11
CA TYR A 64 0.97 22.33 -9.41
C TYR A 64 -0.11 23.42 -9.15
N PRO A 65 -1.40 23.14 -9.39
CA PRO A 65 -1.99 21.83 -9.70
C PRO A 65 -2.07 21.49 -11.20
N ASN A 66 -1.42 22.24 -12.09
CA ASN A 66 -1.52 21.98 -13.53
C ASN A 66 -0.84 20.67 -13.97
N THR A 67 -0.01 20.07 -13.13
CA THR A 67 0.75 18.83 -13.38
C THR A 67 0.12 17.58 -12.77
N ILE A 68 -1.05 17.73 -12.14
CA ILE A 68 -1.95 16.63 -11.80
C ILE A 68 -3.10 16.55 -12.80
N TRP A 69 -3.88 15.49 -12.71
CA TRP A 69 -5.09 15.33 -13.50
C TRP A 69 -6.21 16.27 -13.01
N ASP A 70 -7.03 16.79 -13.91
CA ASP A 70 -8.20 17.61 -13.55
C ASP A 70 -9.36 16.73 -13.08
N LYS A 71 -9.10 15.93 -12.03
CA LYS A 71 -9.97 14.92 -11.41
C LYS A 71 -10.47 13.80 -12.32
N THR A 72 -10.64 13.98 -13.62
CA THR A 72 -10.91 12.91 -14.57
C THR A 72 -9.59 12.43 -15.19
N VAL A 73 -9.29 11.16 -15.01
CA VAL A 73 -8.21 10.45 -15.69
C VAL A 73 -8.81 9.72 -16.88
N TYR A 74 -8.53 10.21 -18.08
CA TYR A 74 -8.90 9.49 -19.29
C TYR A 74 -7.94 8.34 -19.55
N TYR A 75 -8.44 7.20 -20.00
CA TYR A 75 -7.62 6.05 -20.37
C TYR A 75 -8.17 5.34 -21.60
N TYR A 76 -7.39 4.42 -22.17
CA TYR A 76 -7.89 3.42 -23.10
C TYR A 76 -7.00 2.18 -23.08
N PHE A 77 -7.55 1.05 -23.50
CA PHE A 77 -6.80 -0.19 -23.63
C PHE A 77 -6.18 -0.32 -25.03
N ASP A 78 -4.87 -0.50 -25.06
CA ASP A 78 -4.15 -0.91 -26.26
C ASP A 78 -4.59 -2.33 -26.71
N PRO A 79 -4.56 -2.69 -28.00
CA PRO A 79 -4.90 -4.04 -28.46
C PRO A 79 -4.14 -5.18 -27.78
N THR A 80 -2.96 -4.90 -27.21
CA THR A 80 -2.16 -5.87 -26.45
C THR A 80 -2.71 -6.16 -25.05
N ALA A 81 -3.58 -5.31 -24.49
CA ALA A 81 -4.15 -5.47 -23.16
C ALA A 81 -5.08 -6.70 -23.10
N THR A 82 -4.67 -7.70 -22.32
CA THR A 82 -5.43 -8.93 -22.11
C THR A 82 -6.66 -8.67 -21.23
N ASN A 83 -7.59 -9.64 -21.18
CA ASN A 83 -8.74 -9.55 -20.27
C ASN A 83 -8.30 -9.46 -18.79
N ALA A 84 -7.23 -10.15 -18.39
CA ALA A 84 -6.70 -10.06 -17.03
C ALA A 84 -6.24 -8.64 -16.68
N ILE A 85 -5.48 -7.99 -17.58
CA ILE A 85 -5.03 -6.60 -17.44
C ILE A 85 -6.23 -5.64 -17.32
N LYS A 86 -7.23 -5.80 -18.20
CA LYS A 86 -8.45 -4.99 -18.15
C LYS A 86 -9.17 -5.15 -16.83
N THR A 87 -9.34 -6.38 -16.35
CA THR A 87 -10.00 -6.67 -15.07
C THR A 87 -9.30 -5.99 -13.89
N VAL A 88 -7.98 -6.15 -13.76
CA VAL A 88 -7.26 -5.59 -12.61
C VAL A 88 -7.13 -4.07 -12.68
N PHE A 89 -6.94 -3.51 -13.88
CA PHE A 89 -6.91 -2.06 -14.07
C PHE A 89 -8.25 -1.42 -13.70
N LEU A 90 -9.37 -1.97 -14.18
CA LEU A 90 -10.70 -1.45 -13.86
C LEU A 90 -11.01 -1.56 -12.36
N ALA A 91 -10.61 -2.65 -11.70
CA ALA A 91 -10.78 -2.80 -10.27
C ALA A 91 -9.95 -1.78 -9.47
N ALA A 92 -8.70 -1.53 -9.87
CA ALA A 92 -7.84 -0.53 -9.25
C ALA A 92 -8.34 0.91 -9.49
N ALA A 93 -8.78 1.22 -10.71
CA ALA A 93 -9.39 2.50 -11.05
C ALA A 93 -10.67 2.74 -10.23
N ASP A 94 -11.51 1.72 -10.08
CA ASP A 94 -12.72 1.79 -9.26
C ASP A 94 -12.40 1.96 -7.76
N PHE A 95 -11.33 1.33 -7.26
CA PHE A 95 -10.85 1.55 -5.91
C PHE A 95 -10.49 3.03 -5.67
N TRP A 96 -9.63 3.62 -6.51
CA TRP A 96 -9.26 5.03 -6.40
C TRP A 96 -10.47 5.94 -6.57
N ARG A 97 -11.38 5.62 -7.50
CA ARG A 97 -12.64 6.36 -7.71
C ARG A 97 -13.54 6.38 -6.49
N LYS A 98 -13.73 5.23 -5.83
CA LYS A 98 -14.60 5.11 -4.64
C LYS A 98 -14.07 5.85 -3.41
N HIS A 99 -12.75 5.93 -3.30
CA HIS A 99 -12.07 6.48 -2.12
C HIS A 99 -11.49 7.88 -2.32
N THR A 100 -11.66 8.49 -3.49
CA THR A 100 -11.21 9.85 -3.79
C THR A 100 -12.26 10.58 -4.62
N CYS A 101 -12.01 11.84 -4.98
CA CYS A 101 -12.85 12.59 -5.91
C CYS A 101 -12.44 12.40 -7.39
N ILE A 102 -11.49 11.52 -7.65
CA ILE A 102 -10.94 11.26 -8.99
C ILE A 102 -11.84 10.28 -9.72
N THR A 103 -12.11 10.52 -11.01
CA THR A 103 -12.88 9.65 -11.89
C THR A 103 -11.98 9.07 -12.98
N PHE A 104 -12.38 7.93 -13.52
CA PHE A 104 -11.67 7.26 -14.61
C PHE A 104 -12.63 7.02 -15.76
N GLU A 105 -12.31 7.52 -16.93
CA GLU A 105 -13.19 7.46 -18.11
C GLU A 105 -12.43 6.91 -19.31
N GLU A 106 -13.01 5.92 -20.00
CA GLU A 106 -12.40 5.36 -21.20
C GLU A 106 -12.63 6.32 -22.39
N ASP A 107 -11.58 6.98 -22.86
CA ASP A 107 -11.61 7.81 -24.06
C ASP A 107 -10.24 7.80 -24.77
N ARG A 108 -10.17 7.07 -25.88
CA ARG A 108 -8.97 7.00 -26.73
C ARG A 108 -8.66 8.33 -27.45
N ARG A 109 -9.60 9.26 -27.53
CA ARG A 109 -9.46 10.54 -28.24
C ARG A 109 -9.14 11.70 -27.29
N ALA A 110 -9.27 11.52 -25.98
CA ALA A 110 -8.93 12.54 -24.99
C ALA A 110 -7.47 13.01 -25.16
N PRO A 111 -7.19 14.33 -25.20
CA PRO A 111 -5.84 14.84 -25.45
C PRO A 111 -4.80 14.36 -24.44
N ASN A 112 -5.16 14.37 -23.16
CA ASN A 112 -4.37 13.80 -22.07
C ASN A 112 -5.03 12.49 -21.64
N ARG A 113 -4.32 11.37 -21.75
CA ARG A 113 -4.88 10.04 -21.43
C ARG A 113 -3.79 9.02 -21.13
N ILE A 114 -4.16 7.99 -20.39
CA ILE A 114 -3.31 6.82 -20.15
C ILE A 114 -3.58 5.76 -21.23
N ARG A 115 -2.52 5.27 -21.89
CA ARG A 115 -2.57 4.04 -22.69
C ARG A 115 -2.21 2.87 -21.78
N VAL A 116 -3.17 2.02 -21.48
CA VAL A 116 -2.96 0.78 -20.71
C VAL A 116 -2.64 -0.33 -21.67
N PHE A 117 -1.47 -0.97 -21.53
CA PHE A 117 -1.00 -1.97 -22.48
C PHE A 117 -0.20 -3.08 -21.80
N LYS A 118 -0.04 -4.20 -22.50
CA LYS A 118 0.82 -5.30 -22.04
C LYS A 118 2.24 -5.05 -22.52
N GLY A 119 3.01 -4.28 -21.76
CA GLY A 119 4.43 -4.11 -21.98
C GLY A 119 5.25 -5.20 -21.32
N GLU A 120 6.56 -4.99 -21.31
CA GLU A 120 7.48 -5.70 -20.42
C GLU A 120 7.43 -5.01 -19.05
N GLY A 121 7.30 -5.75 -17.95
CA GLY A 121 7.24 -5.18 -16.60
C GLY A 121 5.98 -4.36 -16.27
N CYS A 122 5.97 -3.80 -15.04
CA CYS A 122 4.94 -2.92 -14.49
C CYS A 122 5.56 -1.54 -14.29
N TYR A 123 5.00 -0.50 -14.92
CA TYR A 123 5.52 0.86 -14.75
C TYR A 123 4.53 1.93 -15.19
N SER A 124 4.78 3.15 -14.73
CA SER A 124 3.96 4.31 -15.03
C SER A 124 4.77 5.61 -14.99
N TYR A 125 4.18 6.68 -15.50
CA TYR A 125 4.69 8.03 -15.29
C TYR A 125 4.22 8.57 -13.94
N VAL A 126 4.95 9.54 -13.37
CA VAL A 126 4.51 10.21 -12.14
C VAL A 126 3.70 11.46 -12.46
N GLY A 127 2.41 11.44 -12.14
CA GLY A 127 1.47 12.53 -12.40
C GLY A 127 1.03 12.63 -13.88
N ARG A 128 0.45 13.78 -14.25
CA ARG A 128 -0.01 14.05 -15.62
C ARG A 128 1.11 14.73 -16.42
N VAL A 129 1.75 13.99 -17.32
CA VAL A 129 2.89 14.51 -18.11
C VAL A 129 2.46 15.25 -19.39
N GLY A 130 1.19 15.10 -19.79
CA GLY A 130 0.62 15.71 -20.98
C GLY A 130 0.62 14.78 -22.20
N GLY A 131 -0.40 14.88 -23.03
CA GLY A 131 -0.58 13.97 -24.17
C GLY A 131 -0.95 12.55 -23.75
N GLN A 132 -0.64 11.58 -24.59
CA GLN A 132 -0.75 10.17 -24.24
C GLN A 132 0.46 9.75 -23.39
N GLN A 133 0.20 9.15 -22.23
CA GLN A 133 1.24 8.55 -21.39
C GLN A 133 0.97 7.05 -21.19
N ASP A 134 2.02 6.26 -21.10
CA ASP A 134 1.90 4.80 -21.02
C ASP A 134 1.82 4.32 -19.57
N LEU A 135 1.03 3.26 -19.35
CA LEU A 135 1.02 2.48 -18.11
C LEU A 135 1.10 1.00 -18.52
N SER A 136 2.22 0.37 -18.18
CA SER A 136 2.49 -1.03 -18.51
C SER A 136 1.98 -1.93 -17.40
N LEU A 137 1.19 -2.94 -17.77
CA LEU A 137 0.88 -4.09 -16.93
C LEU A 137 1.31 -5.35 -17.69
N GLY A 138 2.59 -5.70 -17.55
CA GLY A 138 3.19 -6.86 -18.18
C GLY A 138 2.87 -8.18 -17.48
N LYS A 139 3.60 -9.24 -17.87
CA LYS A 139 3.48 -10.56 -17.24
C LYS A 139 3.93 -10.48 -15.78
N GLY A 140 3.07 -10.90 -14.85
CA GLY A 140 3.29 -10.84 -13.40
C GLY A 140 2.64 -9.62 -12.74
N CYS A 141 2.18 -8.64 -13.52
CA CYS A 141 1.56 -7.41 -13.02
C CYS A 141 0.03 -7.53 -12.87
N GLU A 142 -0.53 -8.71 -13.14
CA GLU A 142 -1.98 -8.94 -13.19
C GLU A 142 -2.62 -9.08 -11.79
N SER A 143 -2.25 -8.20 -10.84
CA SER A 143 -2.93 -8.04 -9.54
C SER A 143 -3.55 -6.65 -9.42
N VAL A 144 -4.61 -6.53 -8.59
CA VAL A 144 -5.24 -5.23 -8.33
C VAL A 144 -4.30 -4.30 -7.55
N GLY A 145 -3.51 -4.83 -6.61
CA GLY A 145 -2.55 -4.03 -5.86
C GLY A 145 -1.46 -3.43 -6.76
N THR A 146 -0.90 -4.22 -7.69
CA THR A 146 0.04 -3.72 -8.71
C THR A 146 -0.62 -2.65 -9.59
N ALA A 147 -1.82 -2.90 -10.13
CA ALA A 147 -2.51 -1.89 -10.93
C ALA A 147 -2.84 -0.62 -10.12
N ALA A 148 -3.15 -0.73 -8.83
CA ALA A 148 -3.40 0.39 -7.93
C ALA A 148 -2.12 1.18 -7.62
N HIS A 149 -0.97 0.51 -7.50
CA HIS A 149 0.35 1.10 -7.37
C HIS A 149 0.71 1.94 -8.60
N GLU A 150 0.59 1.37 -9.80
CA GLU A 150 0.90 2.07 -11.06
C GLU A 150 -0.05 3.26 -11.33
N LEU A 151 -1.32 3.11 -10.95
CA LEU A 151 -2.26 4.23 -10.93
C LEU A 151 -1.86 5.28 -9.87
N GLY A 152 -1.35 4.85 -8.71
CA GLY A 152 -0.80 5.75 -7.69
C GLY A 152 0.32 6.64 -8.25
N HIS A 153 1.26 6.07 -9.01
CA HIS A 153 2.25 6.83 -9.78
C HIS A 153 1.59 7.78 -10.77
N ALA A 154 0.68 7.29 -11.62
CA ALA A 154 0.01 8.14 -12.62
C ALA A 154 -0.75 9.31 -11.98
N LEU A 155 -1.23 9.16 -10.75
CA LEU A 155 -1.89 10.20 -9.96
C LEU A 155 -0.92 11.13 -9.22
N GLY A 156 0.37 10.79 -9.17
CA GLY A 156 1.43 11.67 -8.66
C GLY A 156 2.15 11.18 -7.42
N PHE A 157 2.04 9.91 -7.02
CA PHE A 157 2.86 9.40 -5.91
C PHE A 157 4.24 8.96 -6.38
N PHE A 158 5.26 9.34 -5.61
CA PHE A 158 6.53 8.65 -5.57
C PHE A 158 6.50 7.54 -4.51
N HIS A 159 7.56 6.76 -4.47
CA HIS A 159 7.75 5.76 -3.44
C HIS A 159 7.91 6.32 -2.03
N SER A 160 7.36 5.56 -1.07
CA SER A 160 7.45 5.86 0.35
C SER A 160 8.89 5.76 0.88
N GLN A 161 9.69 4.79 0.41
CA GLN A 161 11.10 4.68 0.79
C GLN A 161 11.99 5.78 0.20
N SER A 162 11.44 6.67 -0.61
CA SER A 162 12.17 7.78 -1.22
C SER A 162 11.88 9.09 -0.50
N ARG A 163 10.98 9.06 0.50
CA ARG A 163 10.70 10.22 1.34
C ARG A 163 11.97 10.76 2.00
N VAL A 164 12.08 12.08 2.07
CA VAL A 164 13.21 12.74 2.75
C VAL A 164 13.33 12.40 4.25
N ASP A 165 12.20 12.13 4.91
CA ASP A 165 12.09 11.74 6.31
C ASP A 165 12.18 10.22 6.54
N ARG A 166 12.45 9.42 5.51
CA ARG A 166 12.47 7.94 5.62
C ARG A 166 13.43 7.43 6.69
N ASP A 167 14.56 8.10 6.93
CA ASP A 167 15.63 7.56 7.81
C ASP A 167 15.20 7.53 9.29
N ASP A 168 14.12 8.25 9.62
CA ASP A 168 13.43 8.21 10.92
C ASP A 168 12.58 6.93 11.06
N ALA A 169 12.22 6.27 9.94
CA ALA A 169 11.39 5.06 9.89
C ALA A 169 12.16 3.81 9.41
N ILE A 170 13.08 3.92 8.46
CA ILE A 170 13.85 2.81 7.90
C ILE A 170 15.35 3.10 7.91
N ARG A 171 16.17 2.05 7.82
CA ARG A 171 17.60 2.13 7.61
C ARG A 171 17.96 1.36 6.35
N ILE A 172 18.60 2.05 5.40
CA ILE A 172 19.09 1.44 4.15
C ILE A 172 20.40 0.69 4.42
N MET A 173 20.46 -0.55 3.97
CA MET A 173 21.60 -1.46 4.08
C MET A 173 22.30 -1.58 2.73
N VAL A 174 23.04 -0.53 2.34
CA VAL A 174 23.73 -0.45 1.03
C VAL A 174 24.56 -1.71 0.72
N ALA A 175 25.19 -2.31 1.73
CA ALA A 175 25.96 -3.54 1.58
C ALA A 175 25.13 -4.79 1.18
N ASN A 176 23.81 -4.74 1.24
CA ASN A 176 22.92 -5.81 0.77
C ASN A 176 22.27 -5.49 -0.58
N ILE A 177 22.41 -4.27 -1.10
CA ILE A 177 21.80 -3.83 -2.36
C ILE A 177 22.69 -4.27 -3.53
N GLN A 178 22.07 -4.65 -4.64
CA GLN A 178 22.80 -4.88 -5.90
C GLN A 178 23.53 -3.60 -6.30
N PRO A 179 24.83 -3.64 -6.64
CA PRO A 179 25.63 -2.43 -6.89
C PRO A 179 24.99 -1.47 -7.90
N ASP A 180 24.37 -2.00 -8.95
CA ASP A 180 23.76 -1.23 -10.03
C ASP A 180 22.37 -0.64 -9.67
N TYR A 181 21.86 -0.91 -8.46
CA TYR A 181 20.55 -0.46 -7.98
C TYR A 181 20.64 0.41 -6.71
N VAL A 182 21.81 0.94 -6.37
CA VAL A 182 21.97 1.77 -5.16
C VAL A 182 21.22 3.10 -5.30
N ASP A 183 21.23 3.69 -6.49
CA ASP A 183 20.52 4.91 -6.90
C ASP A 183 18.99 4.80 -6.74
N GLN A 184 18.45 3.58 -6.83
CA GLN A 184 17.03 3.28 -6.65
C GLN A 184 16.54 3.56 -5.21
N PHE A 185 17.48 3.74 -4.28
CA PHE A 185 17.23 4.12 -2.90
C PHE A 185 17.61 5.58 -2.62
N ASP A 186 17.81 6.42 -3.63
CA ASP A 186 17.98 7.85 -3.40
C ASP A 186 16.70 8.48 -2.85
N LYS A 187 16.87 9.59 -2.12
CA LYS A 187 15.73 10.34 -1.59
C LYS A 187 15.22 11.31 -2.65
N GLU A 188 13.91 11.49 -2.70
CA GLU A 188 13.29 12.54 -3.49
C GLU A 188 13.71 13.94 -3.04
N SER A 189 13.65 14.88 -3.99
CA SER A 189 13.92 16.28 -3.73
C SER A 189 12.99 16.88 -2.67
N ALA A 190 13.57 17.75 -1.84
CA ALA A 190 12.81 18.50 -0.86
C ALA A 190 11.98 19.65 -1.46
N MET A 191 12.08 19.99 -2.75
CA MET A 191 11.28 21.11 -3.27
C MET A 191 9.88 20.68 -3.72
N THR A 192 9.76 19.53 -4.38
CA THR A 192 8.59 19.22 -5.21
C THR A 192 7.79 18.03 -4.72
N ASN A 193 7.91 17.69 -3.44
CA ASN A 193 7.27 16.51 -2.90
C ASN A 193 6.57 16.85 -1.55
N TYR A 194 5.43 16.26 -1.19
CA TYR A 194 4.65 16.65 -0.01
C TYR A 194 3.84 15.50 0.62
N ASN A 195 3.78 15.46 1.95
CA ASN A 195 3.03 14.43 2.71
C ASN A 195 1.81 14.95 3.47
N TYR A 196 1.49 16.24 3.36
CA TYR A 196 0.33 16.81 4.04
C TYR A 196 0.33 16.57 5.57
N GLY A 197 1.53 16.51 6.17
CA GLY A 197 1.72 16.26 7.60
C GLY A 197 1.64 14.79 8.02
N MET A 198 1.27 13.87 7.11
CA MET A 198 1.06 12.46 7.42
C MET A 198 2.37 11.74 7.79
N PRO A 199 2.32 10.81 8.76
CA PRO A 199 3.48 10.03 9.19
C PRO A 199 3.94 9.06 8.09
N TYR A 200 5.07 8.40 8.32
CA TYR A 200 5.55 7.33 7.45
C TYR A 200 4.70 6.08 7.66
N ASP A 201 4.13 5.51 6.61
CA ASP A 201 3.40 4.24 6.70
C ASP A 201 4.20 3.11 6.04
N TYR A 202 4.63 2.11 6.82
CA TYR A 202 5.36 0.97 6.30
C TYR A 202 4.49 0.10 5.39
N GLY A 203 3.17 0.16 5.52
CA GLY A 203 2.23 -0.63 4.72
C GLY A 203 1.65 0.10 3.52
N SER A 204 2.17 1.30 3.20
CA SER A 204 1.80 2.03 1.99
C SER A 204 1.98 1.14 0.77
N ILE A 205 1.05 1.21 -0.19
CA ILE A 205 1.18 0.51 -1.47
C ILE A 205 2.43 0.97 -2.24
N MET A 206 2.91 2.18 -1.97
CA MET A 206 4.11 2.77 -2.57
C MET A 206 5.40 2.42 -1.80
N GLN A 207 5.34 1.53 -0.79
CA GLN A 207 6.50 1.13 -0.01
C GLN A 207 7.11 -0.15 -0.56
N TYR A 208 8.37 -0.07 -0.99
CA TYR A 208 9.15 -1.26 -1.34
C TYR A 208 9.21 -2.30 -0.21
N GLY A 209 9.31 -3.57 -0.61
CA GLY A 209 9.59 -4.69 0.29
C GLY A 209 10.96 -4.59 0.96
N ALA A 210 11.08 -5.13 2.16
CA ALA A 210 12.33 -5.14 2.94
C ALA A 210 13.55 -5.67 2.20
N THR A 211 13.34 -6.61 1.26
CA THR A 211 14.38 -7.29 0.48
C THR A 211 14.50 -6.78 -0.95
N SER A 212 13.81 -5.69 -1.29
CA SER A 212 13.87 -5.12 -2.64
C SER A 212 15.30 -4.86 -3.09
N ALA A 213 15.62 -5.24 -4.33
CA ALA A 213 16.96 -5.10 -4.94
C ALA A 213 18.11 -5.77 -4.15
N SER A 214 17.82 -6.79 -3.33
CA SER A 214 18.85 -7.52 -2.59
C SER A 214 19.78 -8.30 -3.51
N ARG A 215 21.09 -8.30 -3.21
CA ARG A 215 22.10 -9.12 -3.88
C ARG A 215 22.37 -10.47 -3.20
N ASN A 216 21.88 -10.65 -1.99
CA ASN A 216 22.24 -11.77 -1.11
C ASN A 216 21.05 -12.34 -0.33
N GLY A 217 19.83 -11.98 -0.71
CA GLY A 217 18.59 -12.39 -0.04
C GLY A 217 18.40 -11.80 1.36
N ARG A 218 19.29 -10.90 1.82
CA ARG A 218 19.15 -10.19 3.09
C ARG A 218 18.42 -8.86 2.85
N ALA A 219 17.74 -8.37 3.90
CA ALA A 219 17.00 -7.12 3.84
C ALA A 219 17.91 -5.93 3.45
N THR A 220 17.48 -5.17 2.46
CA THR A 220 18.06 -3.89 2.02
C THR A 220 17.48 -2.73 2.81
N MET A 221 16.29 -2.88 3.39
CA MET A 221 15.67 -1.92 4.29
C MET A 221 15.32 -2.57 5.64
N ILE A 222 15.83 -1.96 6.71
CA ILE A 222 15.53 -2.39 8.09
C ILE A 222 14.57 -1.39 8.72
N ALA A 223 13.40 -1.84 9.16
CA ALA A 223 12.46 -1.00 9.88
C ALA A 223 13.06 -0.58 11.23
N ARG A 224 12.93 0.69 11.61
CA ARG A 224 13.33 1.21 12.93
C ARG A 224 12.45 0.63 14.03
N GLN A 225 11.22 0.32 13.70
CA GLN A 225 10.29 -0.44 14.53
C GLN A 225 10.23 -1.86 13.97
N SER A 226 10.86 -2.82 14.66
CA SER A 226 11.09 -4.18 14.16
C SER A 226 9.83 -4.91 13.73
N ASP A 227 8.71 -4.67 14.41
CA ASP A 227 7.43 -5.35 14.16
C ASP A 227 6.81 -4.98 12.81
N TYR A 228 7.29 -3.90 12.19
CA TYR A 228 6.89 -3.47 10.85
C TYR A 228 7.77 -4.03 9.72
N GLN A 229 8.79 -4.82 10.05
CA GLN A 229 9.75 -5.30 9.05
C GLN A 229 9.08 -6.03 7.89
N GLU A 230 8.03 -6.80 8.18
CA GLU A 230 7.28 -7.56 7.19
C GLU A 230 6.04 -6.82 6.65
N THR A 231 5.70 -5.65 7.21
CA THR A 231 4.62 -4.80 6.68
C THR A 231 5.03 -4.14 5.35
N MET A 232 6.33 -3.89 5.17
CA MET A 232 6.90 -3.29 3.95
C MET A 232 6.72 -4.20 2.73
N GLY A 233 6.33 -3.63 1.58
CA GLY A 233 6.02 -4.38 0.36
C GLY A 233 4.54 -4.80 0.24
N SER A 234 3.66 -4.17 1.03
CA SER A 234 2.21 -4.42 1.01
C SER A 234 1.61 -4.29 -0.39
N ASP A 235 0.76 -5.24 -0.80
CA ASP A 235 -0.06 -5.16 -2.03
C ASP A 235 -1.45 -4.54 -1.76
N MET A 236 -1.59 -3.79 -0.65
CA MET A 236 -2.82 -3.09 -0.26
C MET A 236 -2.57 -1.59 -0.16
N VAL A 237 -3.53 -0.80 -0.66
CA VAL A 237 -3.55 0.65 -0.47
C VAL A 237 -3.84 0.97 0.99
N ALA A 238 -2.91 1.66 1.65
CA ALA A 238 -3.05 2.06 3.04
C ALA A 238 -4.01 3.24 3.18
N PHE A 239 -4.60 3.41 4.37
CA PHE A 239 -5.47 4.55 4.63
C PHE A 239 -4.75 5.89 4.45
N TYR A 240 -3.45 5.96 4.79
CA TYR A 240 -2.66 7.15 4.53
C TYR A 240 -2.43 7.43 3.05
N ASP A 241 -2.33 6.40 2.19
CA ASP A 241 -2.27 6.61 0.74
C ASP A 241 -3.57 7.26 0.23
N ILE A 242 -4.72 6.74 0.68
CA ILE A 242 -6.05 7.28 0.35
C ILE A 242 -6.18 8.73 0.84
N SER A 243 -5.89 8.97 2.12
CA SER A 243 -6.02 10.30 2.73
C SER A 243 -5.10 11.30 2.06
N MET A 244 -3.85 10.90 1.76
CA MET A 244 -2.87 11.75 1.08
C MET A 244 -3.33 12.10 -0.33
N MET A 245 -3.89 11.14 -1.09
CA MET A 245 -4.42 11.40 -2.42
C MET A 245 -5.60 12.38 -2.39
N ASN A 246 -6.46 12.26 -1.37
CA ASN A 246 -7.56 13.20 -1.16
C ASN A 246 -7.10 14.61 -0.82
N GLU A 247 -6.02 14.77 -0.04
CA GLU A 247 -5.40 16.08 0.16
C GLU A 247 -4.75 16.59 -1.14
N HIS A 248 -4.09 15.69 -1.88
CA HIS A 248 -3.36 16.00 -3.10
C HIS A 248 -4.25 16.52 -4.22
N TYR A 249 -5.47 16.00 -4.34
CA TYR A 249 -6.47 16.43 -5.31
C TYR A 249 -7.51 17.38 -4.73
N ASN A 250 -7.29 17.87 -3.50
CA ASN A 250 -8.21 18.74 -2.80
C ASN A 250 -9.64 18.19 -2.79
N CYS A 251 -9.79 16.89 -2.52
CA CYS A 251 -11.06 16.18 -2.52
C CYS A 251 -11.87 16.46 -1.25
N LYS A 252 -11.20 16.58 -0.10
CA LYS A 252 -11.87 16.74 1.20
C LYS A 252 -12.74 17.99 1.30
N VAL A 253 -12.42 19.04 0.54
CA VAL A 253 -13.22 20.28 0.53
C VAL A 253 -14.62 20.10 -0.04
N ARG A 254 -14.89 19.03 -0.81
CA ARG A 254 -16.24 18.75 -1.34
C ARG A 254 -17.28 18.59 -0.23
N CYS A 255 -16.86 18.14 0.95
CA CYS A 255 -17.74 17.90 2.09
C CYS A 255 -17.63 18.96 3.19
N ASN A 256 -17.06 20.14 2.93
CA ASN A 256 -16.90 21.20 3.94
C ASN A 256 -18.18 22.04 4.20
N THR A 257 -19.32 21.71 3.59
CA THR A 257 -20.54 22.53 3.58
C THR A 257 -21.44 22.37 4.82
N GLY A 258 -20.97 21.71 5.88
CA GLY A 258 -21.65 21.63 7.19
C GLY A 258 -22.64 20.47 7.37
N ASN A 259 -23.08 19.81 6.29
CA ASN A 259 -23.95 18.63 6.31
C ASN A 259 -23.18 17.35 5.95
N ASN A 260 -22.07 17.08 6.66
CA ASN A 260 -21.24 15.90 6.42
C ASN A 260 -21.27 14.92 7.60
N ALA A 261 -20.97 13.66 7.30
CA ALA A 261 -20.83 12.60 8.27
C ALA A 261 -19.78 12.97 9.33
N GLN A 262 -20.16 12.83 10.60
CA GLN A 262 -19.27 13.02 11.74
C GLN A 262 -18.40 11.77 11.93
N CYS A 263 -17.37 11.65 11.09
CA CYS A 263 -16.51 10.48 11.05
C CYS A 263 -15.74 10.30 12.36
N GLN A 264 -15.70 9.06 12.84
CA GLN A 264 -15.00 8.65 14.05
C GLN A 264 -13.70 7.90 13.70
N ASN A 265 -12.90 7.60 14.72
CA ASN A 265 -11.63 6.86 14.59
C ASN A 265 -10.68 7.43 13.53
N GLY A 266 -10.77 8.74 13.28
CA GLY A 266 -9.99 9.51 12.30
C GLY A 266 -10.27 9.20 10.83
N GLY A 267 -11.42 8.58 10.52
CA GLY A 267 -11.98 8.60 9.17
C GLY A 267 -12.34 10.01 8.71
N PHE A 268 -12.64 10.18 7.42
CA PHE A 268 -13.08 11.46 6.84
C PHE A 268 -14.23 11.25 5.85
N ALA A 269 -15.04 12.29 5.62
CA ALA A 269 -16.21 12.20 4.77
C ALA A 269 -15.82 11.81 3.33
N ASN A 270 -16.58 10.88 2.74
CA ASN A 270 -16.32 10.44 1.38
C ASN A 270 -16.65 11.58 0.39
N PRO A 271 -15.71 12.01 -0.47
CA PRO A 271 -15.93 13.13 -1.38
C PRO A 271 -16.96 12.87 -2.49
N ASN A 272 -17.42 11.63 -2.65
CA ASN A 272 -18.49 11.25 -3.58
C ASN A 272 -19.85 11.12 -2.89
N ASP A 273 -19.87 10.97 -1.57
CA ASP A 273 -21.07 10.92 -0.75
C ASP A 273 -20.73 11.39 0.67
N CYS A 274 -21.00 12.67 0.95
CA CYS A 274 -20.65 13.29 2.22
C CYS A 274 -21.41 12.72 3.43
N SER A 275 -22.41 11.84 3.23
CA SER A 275 -23.16 11.18 4.30
C SER A 275 -22.48 9.92 4.86
N ILE A 276 -21.43 9.43 4.19
CA ILE A 276 -20.65 8.27 4.62
C ILE A 276 -19.16 8.64 4.78
N CYS A 277 -18.45 7.88 5.60
CA CYS A 277 -17.03 8.08 5.85
C CYS A 277 -16.16 7.07 5.10
N ILE A 278 -14.98 7.52 4.69
CA ILE A 278 -13.85 6.65 4.36
C ILE A 278 -13.14 6.30 5.65
N CYS A 279 -13.06 5.00 5.93
CA CYS A 279 -12.59 4.49 7.21
C CYS A 279 -11.16 3.95 7.14
N PRO A 280 -10.35 4.14 8.20
CA PRO A 280 -9.07 3.46 8.33
C PRO A 280 -9.24 1.95 8.35
N SER A 281 -8.20 1.22 7.97
CA SER A 281 -8.22 -0.24 8.01
C SER A 281 -8.65 -0.69 9.41
N GLY A 282 -9.69 -1.52 9.45
CA GLY A 282 -10.23 -2.03 10.68
C GLY A 282 -11.39 -1.27 11.32
N TYR A 283 -11.87 -0.22 10.67
CA TYR A 283 -13.10 0.45 11.04
C TYR A 283 -14.04 0.49 9.85
N GLY A 284 -15.34 0.46 10.13
CA GLY A 284 -16.40 0.43 9.14
C GLY A 284 -17.69 1.05 9.68
N GLY A 285 -18.80 0.78 9.00
CA GLY A 285 -20.04 1.51 9.20
C GLY A 285 -19.99 2.90 8.55
N THR A 286 -21.12 3.60 8.57
CA THR A 286 -21.24 4.91 7.93
C THR A 286 -20.35 5.98 8.55
N LEU A 287 -20.07 5.87 9.86
CA LEU A 287 -19.26 6.83 10.62
C LEU A 287 -17.90 6.29 11.06
N CYS A 288 -17.45 5.13 10.57
CA CYS A 288 -16.22 4.47 11.01
C CYS A 288 -16.20 4.07 12.48
N ASN A 289 -17.36 3.85 13.09
CA ASN A 289 -17.53 3.48 14.51
C ASN A 289 -17.98 2.02 14.69
N GLU A 290 -17.97 1.24 13.62
CA GLU A 290 -18.37 -0.17 13.63
C GLU A 290 -17.22 -1.06 13.16
N ARG A 291 -17.29 -2.34 13.52
CA ARG A 291 -16.43 -3.36 12.93
C ARG A 291 -16.80 -3.50 11.44
N PRO A 292 -15.85 -3.53 10.51
CA PRO A 292 -16.16 -3.73 9.09
C PRO A 292 -16.99 -5.00 8.88
N PRO A 293 -17.90 -5.00 7.89
CA PRO A 293 -18.73 -6.16 7.59
C PRO A 293 -17.87 -7.35 7.14
N GLY A 294 -18.43 -8.55 7.25
CA GLY A 294 -17.74 -9.81 6.94
C GLY A 294 -17.41 -10.64 8.19
N CYS A 295 -16.49 -11.59 8.03
CA CYS A 295 -16.09 -12.51 9.10
C CYS A 295 -15.29 -11.83 10.21
N GLY A 296 -15.11 -12.53 11.33
CA GLY A 296 -14.51 -12.02 12.57
C GLY A 296 -15.55 -11.56 13.59
N GLU A 297 -15.08 -11.19 14.78
CA GLU A 297 -15.95 -10.93 15.94
C GLU A 297 -15.34 -9.90 16.91
N THR A 298 -16.15 -9.42 17.84
CA THR A 298 -15.66 -8.62 18.96
C THR A 298 -15.34 -9.53 20.14
N LEU A 299 -14.06 -9.66 20.45
CA LEU A 299 -13.55 -10.42 21.58
C LEU A 299 -13.41 -9.51 22.81
N THR A 300 -13.88 -9.98 23.96
CA THR A 300 -13.57 -9.35 25.24
C THR A 300 -12.41 -10.09 25.86
N ALA A 301 -11.28 -9.40 26.02
CA ALA A 301 -10.13 -9.98 26.72
C ALA A 301 -10.52 -10.32 28.17
N GLY A 302 -9.95 -11.39 28.71
CA GLY A 302 -10.20 -11.86 30.07
C GLY A 302 -8.95 -11.74 30.95
N PRO A 303 -9.06 -11.98 32.26
CA PRO A 303 -7.90 -12.09 33.16
C PRO A 303 -7.03 -13.30 32.84
N THR A 304 -7.50 -14.21 31.99
CA THR A 304 -6.79 -15.38 31.46
C THR A 304 -6.91 -15.40 29.96
N PHE A 305 -5.93 -16.03 29.30
CA PHE A 305 -5.93 -16.29 27.87
C PHE A 305 -7.20 -16.99 27.37
N THR A 306 -8.02 -16.28 26.59
CA THR A 306 -9.14 -16.88 25.84
C THR A 306 -8.64 -17.24 24.45
N GLN A 307 -8.76 -18.51 24.07
CA GLN A 307 -8.40 -18.95 22.73
C GLN A 307 -9.50 -18.62 21.72
N PHE A 308 -9.09 -18.21 20.52
CA PHE A 308 -9.95 -18.10 19.36
C PHE A 308 -9.24 -18.69 18.14
N THR A 309 -10.03 -19.21 17.20
CA THR A 309 -9.53 -19.73 15.93
C THR A 309 -10.18 -18.95 14.80
N SER A 310 -9.37 -18.38 13.92
CA SER A 310 -9.83 -17.81 12.66
C SER A 310 -9.39 -18.69 11.50
N VAL A 311 -10.32 -18.94 10.58
CA VAL A 311 -10.05 -19.58 9.29
C VAL A 311 -10.46 -18.59 8.22
N LEU A 312 -9.50 -18.17 7.41
CA LEU A 312 -9.71 -17.23 6.32
C LEU A 312 -9.39 -17.93 4.99
N GLY A 313 -10.06 -17.48 3.93
CA GLY A 313 -9.83 -17.91 2.56
C GLY A 313 -10.47 -19.26 2.19
N ASP A 314 -10.82 -19.38 0.91
CA ASP A 314 -11.33 -20.60 0.32
C ASP A 314 -10.22 -21.33 -0.44
N ARG A 315 -9.81 -22.51 0.05
CA ARG A 315 -8.80 -23.36 -0.61
C ARG A 315 -9.24 -23.86 -1.99
N SER A 316 -10.52 -23.77 -2.33
CA SER A 316 -11.07 -24.18 -3.62
C SER A 316 -11.11 -23.06 -4.66
N SER A 317 -10.97 -21.79 -4.23
CA SER A 317 -10.92 -20.64 -5.12
C SER A 317 -9.53 -20.51 -5.75
N LYS A 318 -9.48 -20.58 -7.09
CA LYS A 318 -8.22 -20.55 -7.86
C LYS A 318 -7.80 -19.15 -8.32
N THR A 319 -8.68 -18.17 -8.19
CA THR A 319 -8.47 -16.80 -8.71
C THR A 319 -9.18 -15.81 -7.83
N LYS A 320 -8.43 -15.05 -7.01
CA LYS A 320 -8.98 -13.88 -6.32
C LYS A 320 -8.39 -12.61 -6.89
N ILE A 321 -9.27 -11.62 -7.00
CA ILE A 321 -8.96 -10.29 -7.54
C ILE A 321 -8.47 -9.37 -6.41
N ASP A 322 -8.86 -9.63 -5.16
CA ASP A 322 -8.50 -8.86 -3.96
C ASP A 322 -8.41 -9.79 -2.74
N PHE A 323 -7.89 -9.27 -1.63
CA PHE A 323 -7.73 -9.98 -0.36
C PHE A 323 -9.04 -10.15 0.40
N ASP A 324 -9.28 -11.35 0.91
CA ASP A 324 -10.29 -11.55 1.96
C ASP A 324 -9.75 -11.02 3.29
N LYS A 325 -10.63 -10.38 4.08
CA LYS A 325 -10.28 -9.81 5.38
C LYS A 325 -11.27 -10.29 6.46
N CYS A 326 -10.77 -11.00 7.48
CA CYS A 326 -11.55 -11.29 8.69
C CYS A 326 -11.14 -10.37 9.81
N ASN A 327 -12.15 -9.90 10.52
CA ASN A 327 -12.06 -8.62 11.15
C ASN A 327 -12.39 -8.69 12.64
N TYR A 328 -11.40 -8.57 13.53
CA TYR A 328 -11.58 -8.79 14.98
C TYR A 328 -11.31 -7.52 15.79
N TRP A 329 -12.25 -7.18 16.66
CA TRP A 329 -12.08 -6.11 17.66
C TRP A 329 -11.80 -6.73 19.01
N ILE A 330 -10.76 -6.26 19.69
CA ILE A 330 -10.37 -6.82 20.99
C ILE A 330 -10.54 -5.72 22.03
N GLN A 331 -11.49 -5.94 22.94
CA GLN A 331 -11.87 -4.97 23.96
C GLN A 331 -11.32 -5.34 25.32
N ALA A 332 -10.93 -4.31 26.07
CA ALA A 332 -10.40 -4.39 27.43
C ALA A 332 -11.19 -3.45 28.36
N PRO A 333 -11.40 -3.82 29.64
CA PRO A 333 -11.85 -2.88 30.65
C PRO A 333 -10.93 -1.64 30.70
N PRO A 334 -11.47 -0.46 31.08
CA PRO A 334 -10.69 0.75 31.20
C PRO A 334 -9.41 0.56 32.04
N GLY A 335 -8.28 1.04 31.54
CA GLY A 335 -6.98 0.93 32.21
C GLY A 335 -6.29 -0.44 32.08
N LYS A 336 -6.85 -1.37 31.31
CA LYS A 336 -6.21 -2.66 30.99
C LYS A 336 -5.64 -2.65 29.57
N LEU A 337 -4.53 -3.35 29.40
CA LEU A 337 -3.81 -3.51 28.14
C LEU A 337 -4.05 -4.92 27.61
N VAL A 338 -4.14 -5.06 26.29
CA VAL A 338 -4.48 -6.31 25.62
C VAL A 338 -3.19 -6.98 25.17
N GLN A 339 -2.98 -8.22 25.58
CA GLN A 339 -1.98 -9.09 24.99
C GLN A 339 -2.65 -10.04 24.02
N VAL A 340 -2.14 -10.08 22.79
CA VAL A 340 -2.48 -11.11 21.81
C VAL A 340 -1.24 -11.98 21.63
N ARG A 341 -1.42 -13.29 21.79
CA ARG A 341 -0.44 -14.32 21.45
C ARG A 341 -0.96 -15.11 20.27
N LEU A 342 -0.08 -15.43 19.34
CA LEU A 342 -0.40 -16.24 18.17
C LEU A 342 0.27 -17.60 18.39
N ASP A 343 -0.54 -18.61 18.73
CA ASP A 343 -0.13 -19.93 19.25
C ASP A 343 0.20 -20.96 18.16
N GLY A 344 -0.16 -20.70 16.90
CA GLY A 344 0.21 -21.55 15.77
C GLY A 344 -0.41 -21.11 14.45
N TYR A 345 0.35 -21.25 13.37
CA TYR A 345 -0.03 -20.82 12.02
C TYR A 345 0.72 -21.56 10.91
N GLN A 346 0.16 -21.52 9.69
CA GLN A 346 0.75 -22.02 8.45
C GLN A 346 0.74 -20.88 7.40
N GLY A 347 1.87 -20.53 6.75
CA GLY A 347 1.95 -19.41 5.78
C GLY A 347 3.22 -19.31 4.90
N TYR A 348 3.36 -18.37 3.97
CA TYR A 348 4.67 -18.07 3.32
C TYR A 348 5.20 -16.73 3.82
N SER A 349 6.45 -16.66 4.29
CA SER A 349 7.08 -15.41 4.76
C SER A 349 7.68 -14.62 3.60
N ILE A 350 6.89 -13.71 3.06
CA ILE A 350 7.28 -12.77 2.00
C ILE A 350 6.96 -11.34 2.43
N ASP A 351 7.74 -10.38 1.94
CA ASP A 351 7.51 -8.96 2.17
C ASP A 351 6.04 -8.59 1.89
N GLY A 352 5.44 -7.78 2.77
CA GLY A 352 4.10 -7.24 2.61
C GLY A 352 2.95 -8.17 2.96
N CYS A 353 3.23 -9.45 3.26
CA CYS A 353 2.22 -10.50 3.45
C CYS A 353 1.30 -10.68 2.23
N ILE A 354 1.85 -10.61 1.01
CA ILE A 354 1.04 -10.58 -0.24
C ILE A 354 0.21 -11.85 -0.52
N TYR A 355 0.49 -12.96 0.17
CA TYR A 355 -0.34 -14.18 0.09
C TYR A 355 -1.30 -14.28 1.26
N ALA A 356 -0.79 -14.10 2.47
CA ALA A 356 -1.59 -14.10 3.68
C ALA A 356 -0.80 -13.52 4.84
N GLY A 357 -1.49 -13.00 5.85
CA GLY A 357 -0.86 -12.47 7.04
C GLY A 357 -1.84 -12.06 8.13
N VAL A 358 -1.30 -11.70 9.29
CA VAL A 358 -2.06 -11.09 10.37
C VAL A 358 -1.58 -9.66 10.53
N GLU A 359 -2.49 -8.71 10.48
CA GLU A 359 -2.24 -7.30 10.80
C GLU A 359 -2.75 -7.00 12.22
N ILE A 360 -1.85 -6.55 13.08
CA ILE A 360 -2.12 -6.16 14.46
C ILE A 360 -2.06 -4.64 14.57
N LYS A 361 -3.18 -4.00 14.92
CA LYS A 361 -3.22 -2.53 15.14
C LYS A 361 -3.05 -2.21 16.62
N SER A 362 -1.78 -2.18 17.03
CA SER A 362 -1.35 -1.87 18.41
C SER A 362 -0.75 -0.47 18.59
N HIS A 363 -0.50 0.23 17.48
CA HIS A 363 0.06 1.57 17.50
C HIS A 363 -0.98 2.61 17.98
N PRO A 364 -0.62 3.64 18.79
CA PRO A 364 -1.60 4.63 19.27
C PRO A 364 -2.33 5.37 18.14
N ASP A 365 -1.61 5.67 17.05
CA ASP A 365 -2.20 6.14 15.82
C ASP A 365 -2.77 4.96 15.02
N GLN A 366 -4.09 4.82 15.08
CA GLN A 366 -4.87 3.76 14.44
C GLN A 366 -5.14 4.03 12.94
N LEU A 367 -4.69 5.17 12.39
CA LEU A 367 -4.81 5.46 10.96
C LEU A 367 -3.74 4.73 10.14
N ARG A 368 -2.61 4.44 10.78
CA ARG A 368 -1.48 3.72 10.19
C ARG A 368 -1.82 2.27 9.94
N THR A 369 -1.17 1.68 8.95
CA THR A 369 -1.13 0.22 8.79
C THR A 369 -0.57 -0.43 10.07
N GLY A 370 -1.13 -1.56 10.46
CA GLY A 370 -0.68 -2.33 11.62
C GLY A 370 0.63 -3.09 11.38
N TYR A 371 1.12 -3.72 12.45
CA TYR A 371 2.25 -4.64 12.38
C TYR A 371 1.78 -5.87 11.65
N ARG A 372 2.47 -6.25 10.58
CA ARG A 372 2.17 -7.48 9.90
C ARG A 372 3.19 -8.51 10.30
N THR A 373 2.68 -9.65 10.71
CA THR A 373 3.53 -10.80 10.95
C THR A 373 3.28 -11.81 9.84
N VAL A 374 4.38 -12.25 9.24
CA VAL A 374 4.39 -13.34 8.28
C VAL A 374 5.04 -14.54 8.91
N PHE A 375 4.62 -15.68 8.42
CA PHE A 375 4.52 -16.87 9.20
C PHE A 375 5.05 -18.02 8.35
N ARG A 376 6.00 -18.77 8.91
CA ARG A 376 6.76 -19.80 8.18
C ARG A 376 5.92 -21.06 7.93
N PHE A 377 5.73 -21.35 6.65
CA PHE A 377 5.20 -22.51 5.91
C PHE A 377 3.68 -22.80 5.83
N GLY A 378 3.10 -22.76 4.62
CA GLY A 378 1.86 -23.43 4.18
C GLY A 378 0.65 -22.54 3.80
N CYS A 379 -0.04 -22.82 2.68
CA CYS A 379 -1.30 -22.13 2.32
C CYS A 379 -2.47 -22.52 3.23
N GLY A 380 -3.18 -21.49 3.71
CA GLY A 380 -4.31 -21.58 4.65
C GLY A 380 -3.91 -21.05 6.01
N VAL A 381 -4.38 -19.85 6.35
CA VAL A 381 -4.12 -19.26 7.66
C VAL A 381 -5.08 -19.86 8.66
N TYR A 382 -4.59 -20.85 9.41
CA TYR A 382 -5.10 -21.17 10.73
C TYR A 382 -4.37 -20.25 11.71
N VAL A 383 -5.08 -19.45 12.49
CA VAL A 383 -4.47 -18.80 13.65
C VAL A 383 -5.21 -19.25 14.87
N ASN A 384 -4.50 -19.99 15.73
CA ASN A 384 -4.86 -20.06 17.13
C ASN A 384 -4.26 -18.82 17.79
N GLY A 385 -5.13 -17.94 18.26
CA GLY A 385 -4.72 -16.79 19.05
C GLY A 385 -5.21 -16.97 20.47
N SER A 386 -4.43 -16.51 21.45
CA SER A 386 -4.89 -16.39 22.82
C SER A 386 -4.81 -14.92 23.24
N VAL A 387 -5.85 -14.41 23.90
CA VAL A 387 -5.92 -13.02 24.37
C VAL A 387 -6.02 -12.95 25.90
N GLU A 388 -5.10 -12.23 26.55
CA GLU A 388 -5.08 -11.99 28.01
C GLU A 388 -4.86 -10.50 28.31
N PHE A 389 -5.26 -10.03 29.50
CA PHE A 389 -4.79 -8.75 30.03
C PHE A 389 -3.39 -8.84 30.61
N THR A 390 -2.47 -7.99 30.14
CA THR A 390 -1.18 -7.81 30.83
C THR A 390 -0.89 -6.37 31.12
N SER A 391 0.25 -6.11 31.75
CA SER A 391 0.77 -4.77 32.02
C SER A 391 1.40 -4.08 30.81
N HIS A 392 1.39 -4.69 29.61
CA HIS A 392 2.09 -4.14 28.43
C HIS A 392 1.27 -4.27 27.12
N TYR A 393 1.12 -3.14 26.41
CA TYR A 393 0.56 -2.85 25.06
C TYR A 393 -0.97 -2.68 24.86
N HIS A 394 -1.37 -1.59 24.17
CA HIS A 394 -2.75 -1.35 23.71
C HIS A 394 -2.96 -2.03 22.35
N ILE A 395 -3.90 -2.98 22.24
CA ILE A 395 -4.32 -3.55 20.95
C ILE A 395 -5.81 -3.28 20.81
N GLN A 396 -6.23 -2.54 19.78
CA GLN A 396 -7.65 -2.24 19.53
C GLN A 396 -8.26 -3.13 18.46
N SER A 397 -7.44 -3.65 17.53
CA SER A 397 -7.94 -4.55 16.48
C SER A 397 -6.90 -5.49 15.88
N LEU A 398 -7.40 -6.63 15.41
CA LEU A 398 -6.65 -7.70 14.76
C LEU A 398 -7.36 -8.09 13.46
N TRP A 399 -6.62 -8.22 12.36
CA TRP A 399 -7.20 -8.54 11.07
C TRP A 399 -6.40 -9.67 10.42
N PHE A 400 -7.10 -10.63 9.84
CA PHE A 400 -6.51 -11.70 9.04
C PHE A 400 -6.67 -11.35 7.58
N ILE A 401 -5.60 -11.52 6.81
CA ILE A 401 -5.52 -11.24 5.38
C ILE A 401 -5.19 -12.55 4.66
N GLN A 402 -5.91 -12.85 3.58
CA GLN A 402 -5.54 -13.93 2.65
C GLN A 402 -5.95 -13.57 1.22
N TYR A 403 -4.98 -13.63 0.31
CA TYR A 403 -5.16 -13.55 -1.12
C TYR A 403 -5.84 -14.83 -1.62
#